data_AF-A0A1H5CBT1-F1
#
_entry.id   AF-A0A1H5CBT1-F1
#
_cell.length_a   1.000
_cell.length_b   1.000
_cell.length_c   1.000
_cell.angle_alpha   90.00
_cell.angle_beta   90.00
_cell.angle_gamma   90.00
#
_symmetry.space_group_name_H-M   'P 1'
#
loop_
_entity.id
_entity.type
_entity.pdbx_description
1 polymer ?
#
loop_
_entity_poly.entity_id
_entity_poly.type
_entity_poly.pdbx_seq_one_letter_code
_entity_poly.pdbx_strand_id
1 'polypeptide(L)'
;MADPTPFLSTITGASAGLVAIVGGLLVNRFVGIDSEQQGAQALLDQAEERLRIADVRAKAAQEVWESFEAAEFLDEPDVLDALRRGARDVTQLDRELLARTPLTAEQVQHYLQEAAAEFALAQQQLDESIKPASELTAEQWRSVTWANADGELDDALPLPRWPRVREAAFDAVVEARAIEREKLDAAKRTKLPYAIPNINSLLLGAGFTAPMSPVARALITNRGLQRSDQSRSQLTADKERAAQRREDAQIEAYRLRERRDAIVRPDRQLWIGLGVLLYPTIVGIVLPVMTMAGGPTAFTGWIRALGVLFVTALVWLLGYMAYLAVRLSRRGRSSVGRSRK
;
A
#
# COMPACT_ATOMS: atom_id res chain seq x y z
N MET A 1 -65.21 -19.77 -52.72
CA MET A 1 -63.83 -19.30 -52.47
C MET A 1 -63.66 -19.19 -50.97
N ALA A 2 -62.59 -19.74 -50.40
CA ALA A 2 -62.34 -19.61 -48.96
C ALA A 2 -61.70 -18.26 -48.67
N ASP A 3 -62.24 -17.53 -47.70
CA ASP A 3 -61.69 -16.27 -47.20
C ASP A 3 -60.37 -16.54 -46.44
N PRO A 4 -59.22 -15.92 -46.82
CA PRO A 4 -57.94 -16.11 -46.14
C PRO A 4 -57.83 -15.35 -44.81
N THR A 5 -58.75 -14.45 -44.50
CA THR A 5 -58.69 -13.56 -43.33
C THR A 5 -58.59 -14.31 -41.99
N PRO A 6 -59.37 -15.37 -41.71
CA PRO A 6 -59.27 -16.13 -40.47
C PRO A 6 -57.92 -16.85 -40.29
N PHE A 7 -57.28 -17.25 -41.40
CA PHE A 7 -55.98 -17.90 -41.37
C PHE A 7 -54.87 -16.91 -40.99
N LEU A 8 -54.86 -15.75 -41.62
CA LEU A 8 -53.87 -14.68 -41.35
C LEU A 8 -54.02 -14.14 -39.93
N SER A 9 -55.25 -13.98 -39.42
CA SER A 9 -55.48 -13.54 -38.03
C SER A 9 -54.99 -14.56 -37.01
N THR A 10 -55.20 -15.85 -37.26
CA THR A 10 -54.71 -16.93 -36.40
C THR A 10 -53.18 -16.97 -36.36
N ILE A 11 -52.50 -16.86 -37.51
CA ILE A 11 -51.04 -16.78 -37.59
C ILE A 11 -50.52 -15.58 -36.79
N THR A 12 -51.14 -14.42 -36.99
CA THR A 12 -50.76 -13.17 -36.30
C THR A 12 -50.89 -13.32 -34.79
N GLY A 13 -52.04 -13.80 -34.32
CA GLY A 13 -52.31 -13.99 -32.90
C GLY A 13 -51.36 -15.01 -32.25
N ALA A 14 -51.15 -16.16 -32.89
CA ALA A 14 -50.23 -17.19 -32.39
C ALA A 14 -48.78 -16.69 -32.34
N SER A 15 -48.32 -15.97 -33.37
CA SER A 15 -46.99 -15.39 -33.43
C SER A 15 -46.78 -14.33 -32.34
N ALA A 16 -47.77 -13.45 -32.15
CA ALA A 16 -47.72 -12.43 -31.11
C ALA A 16 -47.62 -13.04 -29.71
N GLY A 17 -48.46 -14.04 -29.41
CA GLY A 17 -48.40 -14.74 -28.12
C GLY A 17 -47.05 -15.42 -27.88
N LEU A 18 -46.50 -16.08 -28.90
CA LEU A 18 -45.20 -16.75 -28.80
C LEU A 18 -44.06 -15.75 -28.58
N VAL A 19 -44.01 -14.68 -29.37
CA VAL A 19 -42.98 -13.63 -29.26
C VAL A 19 -43.08 -12.93 -27.90
N ALA A 20 -44.29 -12.70 -27.38
CA ALA A 20 -44.48 -12.11 -26.05
C ALA A 20 -43.90 -12.99 -24.94
N ILE A 21 -44.17 -14.30 -24.97
CA ILE A 21 -43.66 -15.25 -23.96
C ILE A 21 -42.13 -15.34 -24.03
N VAL A 22 -41.58 -15.58 -25.22
CA VAL A 22 -40.13 -15.77 -25.39
C VAL A 22 -39.39 -14.44 -25.16
N GLY A 23 -39.92 -13.33 -25.67
CA GLY A 23 -39.41 -11.98 -25.44
C GLY A 23 -39.38 -11.62 -23.96
N GLY A 24 -40.48 -11.87 -23.24
CA GLY A 24 -40.54 -11.65 -21.79
C GLY A 24 -39.49 -12.46 -21.02
N LEU A 25 -39.28 -13.72 -21.39
CA LEU A 25 -38.24 -14.57 -20.78
C LEU A 25 -36.82 -14.05 -21.07
N LEU A 26 -36.54 -13.59 -22.29
CA LEU A 26 -35.23 -13.04 -22.64
C LEU A 26 -34.95 -11.73 -21.91
N VAL A 27 -35.93 -10.83 -21.84
CA VAL A 27 -35.81 -9.55 -21.10
C VAL A 27 -35.56 -9.81 -19.63
N ASN A 28 -36.36 -10.70 -19.00
CA ASN A 28 -36.15 -11.06 -17.60
C ASN A 28 -34.75 -11.64 -17.36
N ARG A 29 -34.27 -12.54 -18.24
CA ARG A 29 -32.92 -13.10 -18.12
C ARG A 29 -31.84 -12.05 -18.30
N PHE A 30 -32.03 -11.09 -19.21
CA PHE A 30 -31.09 -10.01 -19.44
C PHE A 30 -30.99 -9.10 -18.22
N VAL A 31 -32.12 -8.66 -17.66
CA VAL A 31 -32.15 -7.84 -16.43
C VAL A 31 -31.51 -8.59 -15.27
N GLY A 32 -31.74 -9.90 -15.16
CA GLY A 32 -31.08 -10.73 -14.14
C GLY A 32 -29.56 -10.76 -14.28
N ILE A 33 -29.04 -10.96 -15.50
CA ILE A 33 -27.59 -10.96 -15.76
C ILE A 33 -26.99 -9.58 -15.49
N ASP A 34 -27.65 -8.51 -15.91
CA ASP A 34 -27.18 -7.14 -15.69
C ASP A 34 -27.13 -6.81 -14.19
N SER A 35 -28.16 -7.19 -13.43
CA SER A 35 -28.18 -7.05 -11.98
C SER A 35 -27.10 -7.88 -11.28
N GLU A 36 -26.85 -9.12 -11.74
CA GLU A 36 -25.76 -9.96 -11.24
C GLU A 36 -24.39 -9.33 -11.52
N GLN A 37 -24.19 -8.74 -12.71
CA GLN A 37 -22.96 -8.05 -13.09
C GLN A 37 -22.73 -6.79 -12.26
N GLN A 38 -23.77 -5.96 -12.08
CA GLN A 38 -23.70 -4.77 -11.23
C GLN A 38 -23.38 -5.14 -9.78
N GLY A 39 -24.02 -6.18 -9.24
CA GLY A 39 -23.72 -6.68 -7.90
C GLY A 39 -22.28 -7.18 -7.77
N ALA A 40 -21.79 -7.96 -8.75
CA ALA A 40 -20.41 -8.44 -8.75
C ALA A 40 -19.38 -7.30 -8.90
N GLN A 41 -19.68 -6.28 -9.71
CA GLN A 41 -18.83 -5.10 -9.85
C GLN A 41 -18.78 -4.30 -8.54
N ALA A 42 -19.91 -4.07 -7.88
CA ALA A 42 -19.95 -3.38 -6.59
C ALA A 42 -19.13 -4.12 -5.51
N LEU A 43 -19.17 -5.46 -5.51
CA LEU A 43 -18.33 -6.26 -4.61
C LEU A 43 -16.84 -6.14 -4.95
N LEU A 44 -16.48 -6.10 -6.23
CA LEU A 44 -15.10 -5.89 -6.66
C LEU A 44 -14.60 -4.51 -6.23
N ASP A 45 -15.39 -3.45 -6.44
CA ASP A 45 -15.03 -2.08 -6.06
C ASP A 45 -14.79 -1.99 -4.54
N GLN A 46 -15.63 -2.64 -3.73
CA GLN A 46 -15.43 -2.72 -2.28
C GLN A 46 -14.15 -3.46 -1.88
N ALA A 47 -13.82 -4.56 -2.57
CA ALA A 47 -12.60 -5.31 -2.30
C ALA A 47 -11.33 -4.56 -2.73
N GLU A 48 -11.37 -3.86 -3.87
CA GLU A 48 -10.27 -3.00 -4.33
C GLU A 48 -10.04 -1.83 -3.36
N GLU A 49 -11.11 -1.24 -2.80
CA GLU A 49 -10.98 -0.22 -1.76
C GLU A 49 -10.36 -0.76 -0.46
N ARG A 50 -10.74 -1.98 -0.04
CA ARG A 50 -10.10 -2.63 1.11
C ARG A 50 -8.63 -2.92 0.87
N LEU A 51 -8.26 -3.37 -0.34
CA LEU A 51 -6.88 -3.58 -0.74
C LEU A 51 -6.10 -2.26 -0.68
N ARG A 52 -6.66 -1.16 -1.19
CA ARG A 52 -6.04 0.17 -1.13
C ARG A 52 -5.78 0.62 0.31
N ILE A 53 -6.74 0.43 1.21
CA ILE A 53 -6.59 0.75 2.64
C ILE A 53 -5.51 -0.14 3.28
N ALA A 54 -5.49 -1.44 2.94
CA ALA A 54 -4.48 -2.38 3.44
C ALA A 54 -3.08 -2.02 2.95
N ASP A 55 -2.93 -1.62 1.68
CA ASP A 55 -1.68 -1.13 1.09
C ASP A 55 -1.13 0.08 1.85
N VAL A 56 -1.97 1.08 2.11
CA VAL A 56 -1.58 2.29 2.86
C VAL A 56 -1.13 1.92 4.28
N ARG A 57 -1.86 1.04 4.96
CA ARG A 57 -1.50 0.59 6.32
C ARG A 57 -0.21 -0.22 6.35
N ALA A 58 0.00 -1.10 5.37
CA ALA A 58 1.23 -1.88 5.25
C ALA A 58 2.44 -0.97 5.01
N LYS A 59 2.30 0.05 4.14
CA LYS A 59 3.35 1.06 3.93
C LYS A 59 3.63 1.88 5.18
N ALA A 60 2.60 2.39 5.85
CA ALA A 60 2.78 3.15 7.09
C ALA A 60 3.45 2.31 8.21
N ALA A 61 3.04 1.04 8.38
CA ALA A 61 3.67 0.14 9.35
C ALA A 61 5.13 -0.16 9.00
N GLN A 62 5.43 -0.32 7.71
CA GLN A 62 6.79 -0.47 7.21
C GLN A 62 7.63 0.78 7.50
N GLU A 63 7.14 1.98 7.19
CA GLU A 63 7.84 3.25 7.44
C GLU A 63 8.13 3.46 8.94
N VAL A 64 7.15 3.17 9.81
CA VAL A 64 7.35 3.24 11.27
C VAL A 64 8.42 2.25 11.72
N TRP A 65 8.36 1.00 11.26
CA TRP A 65 9.37 -0.01 11.58
C TRP A 65 10.77 0.40 11.06
N GLU A 66 10.87 0.90 9.83
CA GLU A 66 12.14 1.37 9.25
C GLU A 66 12.72 2.55 10.04
N SER A 67 11.87 3.51 10.43
CA SER A 67 12.30 4.65 11.24
C SER A 67 12.81 4.24 12.62
N PHE A 68 12.20 3.21 13.23
CA PHE A 68 12.63 2.66 14.50
C PHE A 68 13.99 1.94 14.37
N GLU A 69 14.14 1.07 13.38
CA GLU A 69 15.43 0.37 13.12
C GLU A 69 16.55 1.36 12.75
N ALA A 70 16.22 2.45 12.05
CA ALA A 70 17.16 3.50 11.73
C ALA A 70 17.60 4.26 12.99
N ALA A 71 16.67 4.59 13.89
CA ALA A 71 16.99 5.22 15.17
C ALA A 71 17.93 4.34 16.01
N GLU A 72 17.60 3.05 16.16
CA GLU A 72 18.44 2.09 16.87
C GLU A 72 19.84 1.95 16.25
N PHE A 73 19.93 1.92 14.92
CA PHE A 73 21.20 1.88 14.20
C PHE A 73 22.04 3.16 14.39
N LEU A 74 21.41 4.34 14.32
CA LEU A 74 22.07 5.63 14.51
C LEU A 74 22.48 5.87 15.97
N ASP A 75 21.84 5.19 16.93
CA ASP A 75 22.20 5.19 18.34
C ASP A 75 23.46 4.33 18.65
N GLU A 76 23.96 3.54 17.68
CA GLU A 76 25.18 2.75 17.86
C GLU A 76 26.42 3.66 18.00
N PRO A 77 27.27 3.46 19.02
CA PRO A 77 28.45 4.30 19.26
C PRO A 77 29.40 4.39 18.06
N ASP A 78 29.62 3.28 17.37
CA ASP A 78 30.50 3.21 16.21
C ASP A 78 29.99 4.06 15.03
N VAL A 79 28.65 4.14 14.89
CA VAL A 79 27.98 4.96 13.87
C VAL A 79 28.05 6.43 14.23
N LEU A 80 27.83 6.78 15.50
CA LEU A 80 28.01 8.15 16.00
C LEU A 80 29.46 8.63 15.84
N ASP A 81 30.45 7.78 16.11
CA ASP A 81 31.86 8.10 15.90
C ASP A 81 32.23 8.21 14.41
N ALA A 82 31.56 7.46 13.54
CA ALA A 82 31.68 7.66 12.09
C ALA A 82 31.09 9.03 11.67
N LEU A 83 29.91 9.40 12.17
CA LEU A 83 29.30 10.71 11.92
C LEU A 83 30.18 11.86 12.42
N ARG A 84 30.76 11.75 13.61
CA ARG A 84 31.74 12.71 14.15
C ARG A 84 32.95 12.90 13.25
N ARG A 85 33.40 11.81 12.59
CA ARG A 85 34.48 11.85 11.59
C ARG A 85 34.04 12.38 10.22
N GLY A 86 32.78 12.80 10.08
CA GLY A 86 32.22 13.35 8.86
C GLY A 86 31.70 12.31 7.89
N ALA A 87 31.36 11.10 8.35
CA ALA A 87 30.73 10.10 7.50
C ALA A 87 29.36 10.60 7.00
N ARG A 88 29.12 10.50 5.69
CA ARG A 88 27.85 10.88 5.01
C ARG A 88 27.36 9.82 4.03
N ASP A 89 28.15 8.78 3.82
CA ASP A 89 27.88 7.72 2.86
C ASP A 89 28.07 6.35 3.53
N VAL A 90 27.17 5.41 3.23
CA VAL A 90 27.22 4.01 3.65
C VAL A 90 28.54 3.33 3.29
N THR A 91 29.19 3.74 2.21
CA THR A 91 30.53 3.24 1.84
C THR A 91 31.64 3.63 2.81
N GLN A 92 31.41 4.63 3.67
CA GLN A 92 32.33 5.07 4.72
C GLN A 92 32.09 4.34 6.05
N LEU A 93 30.99 3.59 6.15
CA LEU A 93 30.70 2.73 7.30
C LEU A 93 31.36 1.36 7.11
N ASP A 94 31.77 0.75 8.23
CA ASP A 94 32.29 -0.61 8.21
C ASP A 94 31.19 -1.59 7.75
N ARG A 95 31.58 -2.58 6.93
CA ARG A 95 30.68 -3.66 6.52
C ARG A 95 30.12 -4.42 7.73
N GLU A 96 30.89 -4.54 8.80
CA GLU A 96 30.43 -5.18 10.03
C GLU A 96 29.29 -4.39 10.71
N LEU A 97 29.30 -3.06 10.62
CA LEU A 97 28.22 -2.21 11.14
C LEU A 97 26.96 -2.36 10.31
N LEU A 98 27.10 -2.36 8.98
CA LEU A 98 25.97 -2.53 8.07
C LEU A 98 25.28 -3.89 8.23
N ALA A 99 26.00 -4.92 8.69
CA ALA A 99 25.43 -6.24 8.95
C ALA A 99 24.58 -6.32 10.23
N ARG A 100 24.63 -5.31 11.12
CA ARG A 100 23.87 -5.28 12.39
C ARG A 100 22.43 -4.81 12.22
N THR A 101 22.15 -4.05 11.15
CA THR A 101 20.82 -3.53 10.86
C THR A 101 20.10 -4.39 9.81
N PRO A 102 18.78 -4.62 9.94
CA PRO A 102 17.99 -5.29 8.90
C PRO A 102 17.66 -4.36 7.71
N LEU A 103 18.05 -3.08 7.77
CA LEU A 103 17.81 -2.11 6.71
C LEU A 103 18.69 -2.39 5.49
N THR A 104 18.16 -2.09 4.31
CA THR A 104 18.94 -2.13 3.06
C THR A 104 19.94 -0.97 3.00
N ALA A 105 21.00 -1.11 2.21
CA ALA A 105 22.01 -0.05 2.06
C ALA A 105 21.41 1.29 1.59
N GLU A 106 20.38 1.26 0.72
CA GLU A 106 19.69 2.47 0.25
C GLU A 106 18.91 3.16 1.38
N GLN A 107 18.24 2.38 2.24
CA GLN A 107 17.54 2.90 3.41
C GLN A 107 18.51 3.48 4.44
N VAL A 108 19.60 2.76 4.74
CA VAL A 108 20.64 3.26 5.65
C VAL A 108 21.23 4.56 5.10
N GLN A 109 21.50 4.64 3.79
CA GLN A 109 22.02 5.85 3.15
C GLN A 109 21.08 7.05 3.32
N HIS A 110 19.77 6.84 3.13
CA HIS A 110 18.78 7.88 3.32
C HIS A 110 18.80 8.43 4.76
N TYR A 111 18.71 7.56 5.76
CA TYR A 111 18.70 7.97 7.17
C TYR A 111 20.06 8.54 7.64
N LEU A 112 21.17 8.01 7.13
CA LEU A 112 22.51 8.52 7.43
C LEU A 112 22.70 9.95 6.91
N GLN A 113 22.17 10.28 5.73
CA GLN A 113 22.22 11.64 5.19
C GLN A 113 21.41 12.63 6.03
N GLU A 114 20.20 12.22 6.47
CA GLU A 114 19.38 13.02 7.38
C GLU A 114 20.10 13.25 8.72
N ALA A 115 20.65 12.19 9.31
CA ALA A 115 21.40 12.27 10.56
C ALA A 115 22.66 13.14 10.43
N ALA A 116 23.41 13.02 9.34
CA ALA A 116 24.59 13.85 9.10
C ALA A 116 24.26 15.33 8.92
N ALA A 117 23.12 15.64 8.28
CA ALA A 117 22.64 17.02 8.15
C ALA A 117 22.23 17.59 9.52
N GLU A 118 21.51 16.82 10.34
CA GLU A 118 21.12 17.20 11.70
C GLU A 118 22.33 17.36 12.61
N PHE A 119 23.33 16.47 12.52
CA PHE A 119 24.59 16.57 13.25
C PHE A 119 25.33 17.87 12.92
N ALA A 120 25.47 18.20 11.63
CA ALA A 120 26.16 19.41 11.21
C ALA A 120 25.43 20.69 11.67
N LEU A 121 24.10 20.70 11.59
CA LEU A 121 23.28 21.80 12.08
C LEU A 121 23.42 21.97 13.60
N ALA A 122 23.32 20.87 14.35
CA ALA A 122 23.50 20.87 15.80
C ALA A 122 24.88 21.36 16.20
N GLN A 123 25.94 20.88 15.53
CA GLN A 123 27.30 21.31 15.77
C GLN A 123 27.48 22.81 15.56
N GLN A 124 26.98 23.36 14.45
CA GLN A 124 27.03 24.79 14.17
C GLN A 124 26.36 25.61 15.29
N GLN A 125 25.17 25.20 15.72
CA GLN A 125 24.40 25.89 16.76
C GLN A 125 25.09 25.84 18.12
N LEU A 126 25.65 24.68 18.46
CA LEU A 126 26.41 24.49 19.68
C LEU A 126 27.72 25.29 19.68
N ASP A 127 28.35 25.46 18.53
CA ASP A 127 29.52 26.33 18.38
C ASP A 127 29.18 27.81 18.54
N GLU A 128 27.96 28.22 18.20
CA GLU A 128 27.46 29.59 18.40
C GLU A 128 27.04 29.84 19.86
N SER A 129 26.45 28.85 20.54
CA SER A 129 25.96 28.99 21.92
C SER A 129 27.04 28.76 22.98
N ILE A 130 27.93 27.78 22.78
CA ILE A 130 29.02 27.47 23.71
C ILE A 130 30.19 28.41 23.42
N LYS A 131 30.40 29.36 24.33
CA LYS A 131 31.50 30.32 24.22
C LYS A 131 32.86 29.63 24.04
N PRO A 132 33.79 30.25 23.31
CA PRO A 132 35.14 29.73 23.14
C PRO A 132 35.83 29.42 24.48
N ALA A 133 36.69 28.40 24.49
CA ALA A 133 37.40 27.98 25.69
C ALA A 133 38.25 29.09 26.33
N SER A 134 38.69 30.08 25.54
CA SER A 134 39.42 31.26 26.00
C SER A 134 38.59 32.21 26.87
N GLU A 135 37.25 32.19 26.73
CA GLU A 135 36.34 33.11 27.42
C GLU A 135 35.70 32.51 28.66
N LEU A 136 35.72 31.18 28.81
CA LEU A 136 35.09 30.48 29.91
C LEU A 136 36.04 30.30 31.10
N THR A 137 35.56 30.61 32.30
CA THR A 137 36.28 30.26 33.54
C THR A 137 36.30 28.74 33.74
N ALA A 138 37.15 28.24 34.66
CA ALA A 138 37.16 26.83 35.03
C ALA A 138 35.82 26.35 35.62
N GLU A 139 35.11 27.23 36.31
CA GLU A 139 33.82 26.93 36.92
C GLU A 139 32.70 26.91 35.88
N GLN A 140 32.65 27.90 34.99
CA GLN A 140 31.69 27.94 33.87
C GLN A 140 31.84 26.75 32.94
N TRP A 141 33.07 26.30 32.69
CA TRP A 141 33.33 25.11 31.90
C TRP A 141 32.76 23.84 32.54
N ARG A 142 32.82 23.73 33.88
CA ARG A 142 32.23 22.58 34.61
C ARG A 142 30.70 22.58 34.60
N SER A 143 30.08 23.74 34.40
CA SER A 143 28.62 23.83 34.27
C SER A 143 28.13 23.58 32.84
N VAL A 144 29.00 23.41 31.85
CA VAL A 144 28.59 23.00 30.49
C VAL A 144 28.19 21.53 30.56
N THR A 145 26.88 21.30 30.70
CA THR A 145 26.27 19.98 30.68
C THR A 145 25.23 19.94 29.57
N TRP A 146 24.96 18.74 29.05
CA TRP A 146 23.90 18.55 28.07
C TRP A 146 22.59 19.18 28.54
N ALA A 147 22.16 18.93 29.78
CA ALA A 147 20.92 19.47 30.32
C ALA A 147 20.82 21.01 30.30
N ASN A 148 21.95 21.71 30.48
CA ASN A 148 21.97 23.17 30.43
C ASN A 148 21.95 23.69 28.98
N ALA A 149 22.62 22.99 28.06
CA ALA A 149 22.59 23.33 26.64
C ALA A 149 21.23 23.02 26.01
N ASP A 150 20.65 21.87 26.35
CA ASP A 150 19.37 21.40 25.80
C ASP A 150 18.23 22.34 26.17
N GLY A 151 18.18 22.83 27.42
CA GLY A 151 17.14 23.78 27.86
C GLY A 151 17.18 25.14 27.14
N GLU A 152 18.36 25.61 26.69
CA GLU A 152 18.46 26.82 25.84
C GLU A 152 18.18 26.51 24.36
N LEU A 153 18.45 25.27 23.90
CA LEU A 153 18.18 24.83 22.53
C LEU A 153 16.69 24.49 22.28
N ASP A 154 15.96 24.04 23.30
CA ASP A 154 14.58 23.53 23.17
C ASP A 154 13.58 24.61 22.73
N ASP A 155 13.79 25.86 23.13
CA ASP A 155 12.92 26.98 22.74
C ASP A 155 13.19 27.50 21.32
N ALA A 156 14.38 27.18 20.76
CA ALA A 156 14.82 27.74 19.49
C ALA A 156 14.61 26.79 18.30
N LEU A 157 14.36 25.50 18.51
CA LEU A 157 14.48 24.49 17.46
C LEU A 157 13.33 23.48 17.43
N PRO A 158 12.97 22.98 16.23
CA PRO A 158 12.09 21.82 16.12
C PRO A 158 12.74 20.64 16.84
N LEU A 159 11.89 19.82 17.47
CA LEU A 159 12.32 18.61 18.19
C LEU A 159 13.25 17.78 17.29
N PRO A 160 14.46 17.42 17.79
CA PRO A 160 15.43 16.68 17.00
C PRO A 160 14.83 15.34 16.59
N ARG A 161 15.01 14.96 15.33
CA ARG A 161 14.55 13.66 14.84
C ARG A 161 15.42 12.54 15.40
N TRP A 162 16.70 12.85 15.64
CA TRP A 162 17.70 11.90 16.15
C TRP A 162 18.36 12.44 17.43
N PRO A 163 17.73 12.30 18.61
CA PRO A 163 18.23 12.89 19.86
C PRO A 163 19.69 12.52 20.19
N ARG A 164 20.08 11.26 19.96
CA ARG A 164 21.47 10.81 20.19
C ARG A 164 22.49 11.43 19.24
N VAL A 165 22.09 11.71 18.00
CA VAL A 165 22.97 12.40 17.04
C VAL A 165 23.27 13.82 17.53
N ARG A 166 22.28 14.50 18.12
CA ARG A 166 22.47 15.82 18.74
C ARG A 166 23.35 15.76 19.98
N GLU A 167 23.13 14.77 20.85
CA GLU A 167 23.99 14.51 22.02
C GLU A 167 25.43 14.25 21.57
N ALA A 168 25.63 13.47 20.51
CA ALA A 168 26.94 13.19 19.95
C ALA A 168 27.63 14.43 19.37
N ALA A 169 26.86 15.36 18.78
CA ALA A 169 27.37 16.66 18.31
C ALA A 169 27.81 17.55 19.49
N PHE A 170 27.04 17.58 20.58
CA PHE A 170 27.42 18.27 21.81
C PHE A 170 28.72 17.73 22.40
N ASP A 171 28.82 16.41 22.55
CA ASP A 171 30.05 15.77 23.02
C ASP A 171 31.26 16.16 22.14
N ALA A 172 31.08 16.19 20.81
CA ALA A 172 32.14 16.56 19.88
C ALA A 172 32.58 18.02 20.03
N VAL A 173 31.63 18.95 20.20
CA VAL A 173 31.95 20.38 20.46
C VAL A 173 32.66 20.53 21.81
N VAL A 174 32.14 19.91 22.87
CA VAL A 174 32.75 19.97 24.21
C VAL A 174 34.17 19.40 24.20
N GLU A 175 34.39 18.28 23.52
CA GLU A 175 35.73 17.69 23.36
C GLU A 175 36.69 18.61 22.60
N ALA A 176 36.24 19.20 21.48
CA ALA A 176 37.05 20.14 20.70
C ALA A 176 37.48 21.36 21.53
N ARG A 177 36.57 21.92 22.33
CA ARG A 177 36.83 23.04 23.25
C ARG A 177 37.73 22.65 24.42
N ALA A 178 37.61 21.43 24.94
CA ALA A 178 38.52 20.93 25.97
C ALA A 178 39.97 20.84 25.46
N ILE A 179 40.17 20.35 24.23
CA ILE A 179 41.48 20.30 23.57
C ILE A 179 42.02 21.72 23.34
N GLU A 180 41.19 22.66 22.91
CA GLU A 180 41.56 24.07 22.75
C GLU A 180 42.06 24.67 24.07
N ARG A 181 41.33 24.41 25.17
CA ARG A 181 41.70 24.85 26.52
C ARG A 181 43.05 24.30 26.96
N GLU A 182 43.28 23.00 26.75
CA GLU A 182 44.54 22.36 27.11
C GLU A 182 45.72 23.01 26.37
N LYS A 183 45.55 23.31 25.08
CA LYS A 183 46.56 24.04 24.29
C LYS A 183 46.82 25.43 24.83
N LEU A 184 45.78 26.17 25.21
CA LEU A 184 45.91 27.50 25.82
C LEU A 184 46.64 27.45 27.17
N ASP A 185 46.33 26.46 28.00
CA ASP A 185 46.99 26.28 29.31
C ASP A 185 48.46 25.83 29.14
N ALA A 186 48.76 24.97 28.17
CA ALA A 186 50.13 24.61 27.80
C ALA A 186 50.94 25.81 27.30
N ALA A 187 50.33 26.69 26.50
CA ALA A 187 50.95 27.92 26.01
C ALA A 187 51.21 28.96 27.13
N LYS A 188 50.34 29.00 28.16
CA LYS A 188 50.57 29.84 29.35
C LYS A 188 51.73 29.31 30.21
N ARG A 189 51.84 27.98 30.36
CA ARG A 189 52.93 27.34 31.12
C ARG A 189 54.32 27.63 30.54
N THR A 190 54.43 27.71 29.21
CA THR A 190 55.71 27.97 28.52
C THR A 190 56.24 29.40 28.68
N LYS A 191 55.41 30.37 29.09
CA LYS A 191 55.81 31.78 29.20
C LYS A 191 56.34 32.20 30.59
N LEU A 192 56.40 31.30 31.57
CA LEU A 192 56.93 31.60 32.91
C LEU A 192 58.45 31.33 32.97
N PRO A 193 59.32 32.36 33.04
CA PRO A 193 60.78 32.20 32.85
C PRO A 193 61.52 31.49 33.99
N TYR A 194 60.86 31.19 35.10
CA TYR A 194 61.44 30.49 36.25
C TYR A 194 60.39 29.56 36.88
N ALA A 195 59.97 28.53 36.15
CA ALA A 195 59.14 27.47 36.74
C ALA A 195 60.07 26.50 37.49
N ILE A 196 60.18 26.70 38.81
CA ILE A 196 60.68 25.69 39.74
C ILE A 196 59.87 24.40 39.47
N PRO A 197 60.51 23.23 39.25
CA PRO A 197 59.80 21.99 38.99
C PRO A 197 58.95 21.65 40.22
N ASN A 198 57.66 21.98 40.15
CA ASN A 198 56.73 21.74 41.22
C ASN A 198 56.28 20.28 41.14
N ILE A 199 56.74 19.47 42.10
CA ILE A 199 56.49 18.02 42.23
C ILE A 199 54.98 17.70 42.26
N ASN A 200 54.11 18.69 42.48
CA ASN A 200 52.65 18.53 42.44
C ASN A 200 52.06 18.28 41.03
N SER A 201 52.82 18.44 39.93
CA SER A 201 52.31 18.12 38.60
C SER A 201 52.24 16.61 38.30
N LEU A 202 52.80 15.75 39.15
CA LEU A 202 52.70 14.29 38.99
C LEU A 202 51.43 13.68 39.62
N LEU A 203 50.70 14.44 40.46
CA LEU A 203 49.56 13.94 41.23
C LEU A 203 48.19 14.47 40.76
N LEU A 204 48.16 15.41 39.80
CA LEU A 204 46.94 16.03 39.26
C LEU A 204 46.62 15.62 37.80
N GLY A 205 47.37 14.67 37.24
CA GLY A 205 47.10 14.08 35.91
C GLY A 205 46.07 12.95 35.92
N ALA A 206 45.61 12.52 37.08
CA ALA A 206 44.61 11.46 37.24
C ALA A 206 43.35 12.05 37.87
N GLY A 207 42.33 12.35 37.06
CA GLY A 207 41.00 12.69 37.60
C GLY A 207 40.23 13.72 36.81
N PHE A 208 40.14 13.56 35.50
CA PHE A 208 39.12 14.27 34.72
C PHE A 208 38.42 13.33 33.73
N THR A 209 38.02 12.17 34.24
CA THR A 209 36.71 11.63 33.89
C THR A 209 35.93 11.76 35.17
N ALA A 210 34.80 12.45 35.20
CA ALA A 210 33.82 12.14 36.23
C ALA A 210 33.23 10.81 35.75
N PRO A 211 33.63 9.64 36.29
CA PRO A 211 32.94 8.44 35.90
C PRO A 211 31.53 8.61 36.46
N MET A 212 30.55 8.82 35.58
CA MET A 212 29.25 8.24 35.85
C MET A 212 29.54 6.83 36.35
N SER A 213 29.13 6.51 37.57
CA SER A 213 29.49 5.22 38.15
C SER A 213 29.10 4.15 37.12
N PRO A 214 29.98 3.18 36.82
CA PRO A 214 29.68 2.16 35.80
C PRO A 214 28.33 1.48 36.08
N VAL A 215 27.95 1.42 37.36
CA VAL A 215 26.67 0.93 37.86
C VAL A 215 25.48 1.82 37.48
N ALA A 216 25.58 3.15 37.57
CA ALA A 216 24.52 4.07 37.13
C ALA A 216 24.33 4.04 35.61
N ARG A 217 25.43 3.92 34.85
CA ARG A 217 25.39 3.75 33.39
C ARG A 217 24.78 2.40 33.00
N ALA A 218 25.13 1.31 33.71
CA ALA A 218 24.59 -0.04 33.48
C ALA A 218 23.11 -0.23 33.87
N LEU A 219 22.61 0.50 34.88
CA LEU A 219 21.21 0.40 35.32
C LEU A 219 20.24 1.17 34.43
N ILE A 220 20.69 2.29 33.82
CA ILE A 220 19.90 3.05 32.84
C ILE A 220 19.86 2.29 31.50
N THR A 221 20.96 1.67 31.08
CA THR A 221 21.01 0.90 29.83
C THR A 221 20.14 -0.36 29.87
N ASN A 222 20.12 -1.13 30.96
CA ASN A 222 19.35 -2.39 31.00
C ASN A 222 17.83 -2.21 30.89
N ARG A 223 17.25 -1.14 31.44
CA ARG A 223 15.81 -0.86 31.29
C ARG A 223 15.46 -0.31 29.89
N GLY A 224 16.39 0.39 29.24
CA GLY A 224 16.25 0.82 27.85
C GLY A 224 16.24 -0.38 26.90
N LEU A 225 17.20 -1.29 27.06
CA LEU A 225 17.33 -2.49 26.23
C LEU A 225 16.08 -3.38 26.24
N GLN A 226 15.53 -3.66 27.43
CA GLN A 226 14.29 -4.47 27.53
C GLN A 226 13.08 -3.80 26.86
N ARG A 227 12.99 -2.46 26.91
CA ARG A 227 11.91 -1.74 26.22
C ARG A 227 12.12 -1.74 24.71
N SER A 228 13.36 -1.58 24.26
CA SER A 228 13.70 -1.64 22.84
C SER A 228 13.36 -3.01 22.23
N ASP A 229 13.73 -4.12 22.88
CA ASP A 229 13.39 -5.48 22.40
C ASP A 229 11.88 -5.72 22.32
N GLN A 230 11.13 -5.26 23.33
CA GLN A 230 9.67 -5.35 23.34
C GLN A 230 9.05 -4.49 22.24
N SER A 231 9.50 -3.25 22.07
CA SER A 231 9.05 -2.36 21.01
C SER A 231 9.36 -2.93 19.63
N ARG A 232 10.57 -3.47 19.42
CA ARG A 232 10.99 -4.11 18.17
C ARG A 232 10.11 -5.29 17.81
N SER A 233 9.85 -6.18 18.77
CA SER A 233 8.96 -7.34 18.54
C SER A 233 7.52 -6.92 18.24
N GLN A 234 7.00 -5.89 18.90
CA GLN A 234 5.66 -5.34 18.61
C GLN A 234 5.58 -4.73 17.21
N LEU A 235 6.55 -3.88 16.83
CA LEU A 235 6.60 -3.25 15.51
C LEU A 235 6.78 -4.26 14.39
N THR A 236 7.62 -5.28 14.61
CA THR A 236 7.79 -6.39 13.66
C THR A 236 6.48 -7.15 13.48
N ALA A 237 5.80 -7.51 14.57
CA ALA A 237 4.51 -8.18 14.51
C ALA A 237 3.43 -7.32 13.82
N ASP A 238 3.43 -6.00 14.04
CA ASP A 238 2.47 -5.10 13.40
C ASP A 238 2.73 -4.94 11.91
N LYS A 239 4.00 -4.83 11.49
CA LYS A 239 4.42 -4.86 10.09
C LYS A 239 3.99 -6.16 9.41
N GLU A 240 4.25 -7.32 10.03
CA GLU A 240 3.87 -8.63 9.50
C GLU A 240 2.34 -8.78 9.37
N ARG A 241 1.58 -8.40 10.40
CA ARG A 241 0.10 -8.40 10.35
C ARG A 241 -0.44 -7.49 9.26
N ALA A 242 0.15 -6.32 9.06
CA ALA A 242 -0.26 -5.40 8.02
C ALA A 242 0.04 -5.97 6.62
N ALA A 243 1.20 -6.59 6.43
CA ALA A 243 1.57 -7.29 5.19
C ALA A 243 0.63 -8.47 4.90
N GLN A 244 0.29 -9.28 5.90
CA GLN A 244 -0.64 -10.41 5.75
C GLN A 244 -2.05 -9.92 5.36
N ARG A 245 -2.56 -8.87 6.01
CA ARG A 245 -3.87 -8.29 5.64
C ARG A 245 -3.91 -7.77 4.21
N ARG A 246 -2.79 -7.22 3.72
CA ARG A 246 -2.64 -6.78 2.33
C ARG A 246 -2.71 -7.97 1.38
N GLU A 247 -1.99 -9.05 1.66
CA GLU A 247 -2.01 -10.27 0.85
C GLU A 247 -3.42 -10.88 0.80
N ASP A 248 -4.09 -11.00 1.94
CA ASP A 248 -5.47 -11.51 2.03
C ASP A 248 -6.43 -10.68 1.18
N ALA A 249 -6.36 -9.34 1.27
CA ALA A 249 -7.18 -8.43 0.47
C ALA A 249 -6.87 -8.55 -1.04
N GLN A 250 -5.60 -8.76 -1.40
CA GLN A 250 -5.17 -8.93 -2.78
C GLN A 250 -5.74 -10.24 -3.38
N ILE A 251 -5.69 -11.34 -2.61
CA ILE A 251 -6.26 -12.63 -3.00
C ILE A 251 -7.79 -12.51 -3.15
N GLU A 252 -8.47 -11.82 -2.23
CA GLU A 252 -9.91 -11.57 -2.31
C GLU A 252 -10.28 -10.79 -3.58
N ALA A 253 -9.59 -9.67 -3.85
CA ALA A 253 -9.81 -8.84 -5.04
C ALA A 253 -9.56 -9.64 -6.33
N TYR A 254 -8.50 -10.44 -6.38
CA TYR A 254 -8.20 -11.30 -7.54
C TYR A 254 -9.32 -12.32 -7.78
N ARG A 255 -9.77 -13.03 -6.73
CA ARG A 255 -10.87 -14.00 -6.83
C ARG A 255 -12.18 -13.35 -7.28
N LEU A 256 -12.49 -12.14 -6.81
CA LEU A 256 -13.69 -11.40 -7.22
C LEU A 256 -13.59 -10.93 -8.66
N ARG A 257 -12.42 -10.51 -9.12
CA ARG A 257 -12.18 -10.16 -10.52
C ARG A 257 -12.38 -11.37 -11.44
N GLU A 258 -11.84 -12.52 -11.08
CA GLU A 258 -12.06 -13.78 -11.81
C GLU A 258 -13.54 -14.17 -11.84
N ARG A 259 -14.26 -14.05 -10.71
CA ARG A 259 -15.71 -14.29 -10.65
C ARG A 259 -16.49 -13.34 -11.54
N ARG A 260 -16.17 -12.04 -11.52
CA ARG A 260 -16.78 -11.04 -12.40
C ARG A 260 -16.55 -11.38 -13.86
N ASP A 261 -15.32 -11.72 -14.23
CA ASP A 261 -14.96 -12.06 -15.61
C ASP A 261 -15.62 -13.37 -16.06
N ALA A 262 -15.87 -14.29 -15.12
CA ALA A 262 -16.65 -15.49 -15.33
C ALA A 262 -18.17 -15.23 -15.47
N ILE A 263 -18.70 -14.11 -14.97
CA ILE A 263 -20.05 -13.62 -15.29
C ILE A 263 -19.99 -13.00 -16.68
N VAL A 264 -19.84 -13.91 -17.66
CA VAL A 264 -19.68 -13.67 -19.10
C VAL A 264 -20.48 -12.47 -19.58
N ARG A 265 -19.78 -11.49 -20.14
CA ARG A 265 -20.38 -10.42 -20.97
C ARG A 265 -21.27 -11.07 -22.04
N PRO A 266 -22.47 -10.55 -22.32
CA PRO A 266 -23.42 -11.17 -23.24
C PRO A 266 -22.94 -11.09 -24.71
N ASP A 267 -21.90 -11.84 -25.09
CA ASP A 267 -21.08 -11.36 -26.21
C ASP A 267 -21.46 -11.89 -27.59
N ARG A 268 -22.30 -12.92 -27.72
CA ARG A 268 -22.87 -13.33 -29.03
C ARG A 268 -24.23 -14.01 -28.91
N GLN A 269 -24.44 -14.73 -27.83
CA GLN A 269 -25.63 -15.56 -27.67
C GLN A 269 -26.92 -14.74 -27.51
N LEU A 270 -26.83 -13.54 -26.93
CA LEU A 270 -27.98 -12.67 -26.77
C LEU A 270 -28.41 -12.09 -28.13
N TRP A 271 -27.45 -11.65 -28.95
CA TRP A 271 -27.69 -11.24 -30.33
C TRP A 271 -28.31 -12.34 -31.19
N ILE A 272 -27.88 -13.59 -31.02
CA ILE A 272 -28.52 -14.74 -31.68
C ILE A 272 -29.98 -14.89 -31.22
N GLY A 273 -30.23 -14.81 -29.91
CA GLY A 273 -31.59 -14.87 -29.36
C GLY A 273 -32.50 -13.75 -29.89
N LEU A 274 -31.97 -12.53 -29.98
CA LEU A 274 -32.67 -11.38 -30.56
C LEU A 274 -32.98 -11.60 -32.05
N GLY A 275 -32.01 -12.12 -32.81
CA GLY A 275 -32.21 -12.46 -34.22
C GLY A 275 -33.26 -13.57 -34.42
N VAL A 276 -33.27 -14.58 -33.55
CA VAL A 276 -34.27 -15.66 -33.55
C VAL A 276 -35.67 -15.13 -33.24
N LEU A 277 -35.82 -14.05 -32.48
CA LEU A 277 -37.11 -13.39 -32.23
C LEU A 277 -37.53 -12.44 -33.36
N LEU A 278 -36.57 -11.77 -33.99
CA LEU A 278 -36.85 -10.81 -35.05
C LEU A 278 -37.49 -11.48 -36.27
N TYR A 279 -37.00 -12.66 -36.66
CA TYR A 279 -37.53 -13.42 -37.80
C TYR A 279 -39.03 -13.78 -37.69
N PRO A 280 -39.51 -14.46 -36.63
CA PRO A 280 -40.94 -14.77 -36.44
C PRO A 280 -41.78 -13.52 -36.22
N THR A 281 -41.22 -12.43 -35.69
CA THR A 281 -41.93 -11.15 -35.59
C THR A 281 -42.24 -10.59 -36.98
N ILE A 282 -41.24 -10.56 -37.87
CA ILE A 282 -41.43 -10.07 -39.25
C ILE A 282 -42.38 -11.00 -40.01
N VAL A 283 -42.10 -12.30 -40.00
CA VAL A 283 -42.84 -13.29 -40.82
C VAL A 283 -44.23 -13.58 -40.27
N GLY A 284 -44.38 -13.63 -38.95
CA GLY A 284 -45.61 -14.05 -38.28
C GLY A 284 -46.55 -12.91 -37.91
N ILE A 285 -46.05 -11.67 -37.83
CA ILE A 285 -46.87 -10.50 -37.43
C ILE A 285 -46.87 -9.45 -38.53
N VAL A 286 -45.70 -8.92 -38.89
CA VAL A 286 -45.61 -7.77 -39.82
C VAL A 286 -46.15 -8.14 -41.20
N LEU A 287 -45.68 -9.23 -41.81
CA LEU A 287 -46.09 -9.62 -43.16
C LEU A 287 -47.60 -9.98 -43.26
N PRO A 288 -48.18 -10.79 -42.34
CA PRO A 288 -49.62 -11.08 -42.35
C PRO A 288 -50.49 -9.84 -42.15
N VAL A 289 -50.09 -8.91 -41.28
CA VAL A 289 -50.83 -7.66 -41.07
C VAL A 289 -50.77 -6.78 -42.32
N MET A 290 -49.59 -6.65 -42.95
CA MET A 290 -49.45 -5.92 -44.21
C MET A 290 -50.27 -6.54 -45.35
N THR A 291 -50.35 -7.87 -45.43
CA THR A 291 -51.21 -8.52 -46.43
C THR A 291 -52.70 -8.33 -46.13
N MET A 292 -53.13 -8.43 -44.87
CA MET A 292 -54.52 -8.15 -44.48
C MET A 292 -54.93 -6.72 -44.83
N ALA A 293 -54.04 -5.74 -44.66
CA ALA A 293 -54.30 -4.34 -45.02
C ALA A 293 -54.60 -4.14 -46.53
N GLY A 294 -54.12 -5.04 -47.39
CA GLY A 294 -54.42 -5.03 -48.82
C GLY A 294 -55.78 -5.63 -49.20
N GLY A 295 -56.53 -6.21 -48.26
CA GLY A 295 -57.86 -6.78 -48.50
C GLY A 295 -57.90 -7.97 -49.48
N PRO A 296 -57.10 -9.04 -49.30
CA PRO A 296 -57.05 -10.16 -50.23
C PRO A 296 -58.37 -10.93 -50.24
N THR A 297 -59.01 -11.04 -51.40
CA THR A 297 -60.32 -11.71 -51.56
C THR A 297 -60.21 -13.21 -51.84
N ALA A 298 -59.00 -13.73 -52.11
CA ALA A 298 -58.77 -15.14 -52.41
C ALA A 298 -57.39 -15.63 -51.96
N PHE A 299 -57.24 -16.95 -51.81
CA PHE A 299 -55.97 -17.61 -51.53
C PHE A 299 -55.01 -17.54 -52.73
N THR A 300 -54.15 -16.52 -52.73
CA THR A 300 -53.08 -16.37 -53.73
C THR A 300 -51.86 -17.25 -53.39
N GLY A 301 -50.98 -17.48 -54.36
CA GLY A 301 -49.71 -18.19 -54.13
C GLY A 301 -48.85 -17.53 -53.04
N TRP A 302 -48.93 -16.21 -52.91
CA TRP A 302 -48.25 -15.44 -51.87
C TRP A 302 -48.72 -15.81 -50.44
N ILE A 303 -50.03 -15.95 -50.22
CA ILE A 303 -50.57 -16.34 -48.91
C ILE A 303 -50.11 -17.75 -48.52
N ARG A 304 -50.01 -18.67 -49.50
CA ARG A 304 -49.44 -20.00 -49.27
C ARG A 304 -47.96 -19.93 -48.90
N ALA A 305 -47.18 -19.10 -49.58
CA ALA A 305 -45.78 -18.86 -49.27
C ALA A 305 -45.60 -18.30 -47.85
N LEU A 306 -46.46 -17.38 -47.42
CA LEU A 306 -46.49 -16.88 -46.03
C LEU A 306 -46.77 -18.00 -45.02
N GLY A 307 -47.69 -18.92 -45.31
CA GLY A 307 -47.93 -20.10 -44.48
C GLY A 307 -46.68 -20.97 -44.33
N VAL A 308 -45.95 -21.23 -45.42
CA VAL A 308 -44.68 -21.97 -45.39
C VAL A 308 -43.62 -21.23 -44.59
N LEU A 309 -43.46 -19.92 -44.82
CA LEU A 309 -42.51 -19.09 -44.08
C LEU A 309 -42.81 -19.09 -42.57
N PHE A 310 -44.09 -19.02 -42.19
CA PHE A 310 -44.51 -19.12 -40.80
C PHE A 310 -44.12 -20.46 -40.17
N VAL A 311 -44.36 -21.58 -40.87
CA VAL A 311 -43.93 -22.90 -40.39
C VAL A 311 -42.41 -22.97 -40.24
N THR A 312 -41.64 -22.41 -41.18
CA THR A 312 -40.17 -22.36 -41.04
C THR A 312 -39.71 -21.52 -39.86
N ALA A 313 -40.37 -20.39 -39.58
CA ALA A 313 -40.08 -19.56 -38.43
C ALA A 313 -40.40 -20.28 -37.11
N LEU A 314 -41.50 -21.03 -37.07
CA LEU A 314 -41.88 -21.85 -35.92
C LEU A 314 -40.85 -22.97 -35.67
N VAL A 315 -40.48 -23.73 -36.70
CA VAL A 315 -39.47 -24.80 -36.60
C VAL A 315 -38.12 -24.25 -36.16
N TRP A 316 -37.71 -23.11 -36.70
CA TRP A 316 -36.46 -22.44 -36.32
C TRP A 316 -36.45 -22.04 -34.84
N LEU A 317 -37.54 -21.42 -34.37
CA LEU A 317 -37.66 -21.00 -32.97
C LEU A 317 -37.74 -22.19 -32.01
N LEU A 318 -38.54 -23.21 -32.33
CA LEU A 318 -38.61 -24.44 -31.53
C LEU A 318 -37.25 -25.17 -31.49
N GLY A 319 -36.56 -25.24 -32.63
CA GLY A 319 -35.21 -25.79 -32.72
C GLY A 319 -34.22 -25.04 -31.84
N TYR A 320 -34.29 -23.69 -31.83
CA TYR A 320 -33.47 -22.86 -30.94
C TYR A 320 -33.79 -23.11 -29.46
N MET A 321 -35.08 -23.21 -29.09
CA MET A 321 -35.49 -23.51 -27.71
C MET A 321 -35.03 -24.90 -27.26
N ALA A 322 -35.17 -25.91 -28.12
CA ALA A 322 -34.67 -27.26 -27.85
C ALA A 322 -33.14 -27.27 -27.69
N TYR A 323 -32.43 -26.56 -28.57
CA TYR A 323 -30.99 -26.38 -28.47
C TYR A 323 -30.58 -25.73 -27.13
N LEU A 324 -31.27 -24.65 -26.71
CA LEU A 324 -31.02 -24.00 -25.43
C LEU A 324 -31.30 -24.93 -24.25
N ALA A 325 -32.40 -25.67 -24.27
CA ALA A 325 -32.77 -26.62 -23.22
C ALA A 325 -31.70 -27.74 -23.07
N VAL A 326 -31.25 -28.32 -24.19
CA VAL A 326 -30.18 -29.33 -24.19
C VAL A 326 -28.87 -28.73 -23.67
N ARG A 327 -28.51 -27.53 -24.09
CA ARG A 327 -27.28 -26.88 -23.64
C ARG A 327 -27.30 -26.56 -22.15
N LEU A 328 -28.42 -26.09 -21.62
CA LEU A 328 -28.61 -25.82 -20.19
C LEU A 328 -28.52 -27.11 -19.36
N SER A 329 -29.16 -28.19 -19.82
CA SER A 329 -29.12 -29.49 -19.13
C SER A 329 -27.71 -30.13 -19.11
N ARG A 330 -26.85 -29.82 -20.08
CA ARG A 330 -25.45 -30.27 -20.10
C ARG A 330 -24.59 -29.48 -19.10
N ARG A 331 -24.76 -28.16 -19.01
CA ARG A 331 -23.97 -27.32 -18.08
C ARG A 331 -24.22 -27.65 -16.61
N GLY A 332 -25.46 -27.97 -16.23
CA GLY A 332 -25.80 -28.34 -14.85
C GLY A 332 -25.14 -29.64 -14.36
N ARG A 333 -24.78 -30.57 -15.26
CA ARG A 333 -24.11 -31.82 -14.88
C ARG A 333 -22.62 -31.65 -14.61
N SER A 334 -21.97 -30.69 -15.27
CA SER A 334 -20.52 -30.45 -15.11
C SER A 334 -20.15 -29.76 -13.79
N SER A 335 -21.06 -29.04 -13.12
CA SER A 335 -20.77 -28.38 -11.84
C SER A 335 -20.79 -29.35 -10.65
N VAL A 336 -21.64 -30.38 -10.68
CA VAL A 336 -21.81 -31.33 -9.57
C VAL A 336 -20.60 -32.26 -9.40
N GLY A 337 -19.89 -32.58 -10.49
CA GLY A 337 -18.73 -33.50 -10.45
C GLY A 337 -17.44 -32.89 -9.86
N ARG A 338 -17.34 -31.56 -9.76
CA ARG A 338 -16.10 -30.88 -9.34
C ARG A 338 -16.03 -30.58 -7.85
N SER A 339 -17.14 -30.70 -7.11
CA SER A 339 -17.20 -30.43 -5.67
C SER A 339 -16.91 -31.66 -4.79
N ARG A 340 -16.53 -32.81 -5.36
CA ARG A 340 -16.26 -34.07 -4.64
C ARG A 340 -14.80 -34.53 -4.67
N LYS A 341 -13.87 -33.66 -5.04
CA LYS A 341 -12.42 -33.89 -4.93
C LYS A 341 -11.81 -32.77 -4.11
#